data_AF-A0A3N5JLR2-F1
#
_entry.id   AF-A0A3N5JLR2-F1
#
_cell.length_a   1.000
_cell.length_b   1.000
_cell.length_c   1.000
_cell.angle_alpha   90.00
_cell.angle_beta   90.00
_cell.angle_gamma   90.00
#
_symmetry.space_group_name_H-M   'P 1'
#
loop_
_entity.id
_entity.type
_entity.pdbx_description
1 polymer ?
#
loop_
_entity_poly.entity_id
_entity_poly.type
_entity_poly.pdbx_seq_one_letter_code
_entity_poly.pdbx_strand_id
1 'polypeptide(L)' 'MKNVTNPLFVLLLLGVLQSSYAIDHWESLVLPGDAWRYFIGVSEPPSNWMATEFNQESWKTGAGG' A
#
# COMPACT_ATOMS: atom_id res chain seq x y z
N MET A 1 -48.25 14.04 20.93
CA MET A 1 -47.63 14.51 19.68
C MET A 1 -47.00 13.29 19.02
N LYS A 2 -47.48 12.85 17.86
CA LYS A 2 -46.95 11.66 17.18
C LYS A 2 -45.82 12.11 16.27
N ASN A 3 -44.60 11.67 16.55
CA ASN A 3 -43.45 11.97 15.71
C ASN A 3 -43.62 11.19 14.40
N VAL A 4 -43.79 11.90 13.27
CA VAL A 4 -43.89 11.28 11.95
C VAL A 4 -42.53 11.38 11.29
N THR A 5 -41.79 10.26 11.24
CA THR A 5 -40.53 10.18 10.52
C THR A 5 -40.78 10.04 9.03
N ASN A 6 -40.25 10.97 8.22
CA ASN A 6 -40.36 10.92 6.76
C ASN A 6 -39.48 9.78 6.21
N PRO A 7 -40.05 8.78 5.51
CA PRO A 7 -39.27 7.65 4.97
C PRO A 7 -38.21 8.07 3.95
N LEU A 8 -38.42 9.19 3.22
CA LEU A 8 -37.39 9.76 2.34
C LEU A 8 -36.15 10.21 3.10
N PHE A 9 -36.33 10.74 4.31
CA PHE A 9 -35.23 11.18 5.17
C PHE A 9 -34.41 9.98 5.68
N VAL A 10 -35.08 8.87 6.00
CA VAL A 10 -34.42 7.61 6.37
C VAL A 10 -33.67 7.00 5.19
N LEU A 11 -34.26 7.03 3.99
CA LEU A 11 -33.61 6.57 2.75
C LEU A 11 -32.35 7.38 2.43
N LEU A 12 -32.43 8.71 2.58
CA LEU A 12 -31.29 9.60 2.39
C LEU A 12 -30.17 9.30 3.39
N LEU A 13 -30.49 9.09 4.67
CA LEU A 13 -29.50 8.73 5.68
C LEU A 13 -28.81 7.39 5.40
N LEU A 14 -29.54 6.40 4.89
CA LEU A 14 -29.00 5.08 4.56
C LEU A 14 -28.02 5.13 3.37
N GLY A 15 -28.28 5.96 2.37
CA GLY A 15 -27.42 6.10 1.18
C GLY A 15 -26.09 6.80 1.47
N VAL A 16 -26.03 7.68 2.47
CA VAL A 16 -24.80 8.42 2.85
C VAL A 16 -23.79 7.53 3.60
N LEU A 17 -24.20 6.35 4.09
CA LEU A 17 -23.34 5.42 4.84
C LEU A 17 -22.59 4.40 3.96
N GLN A 18 -22.72 4.46 2.62
CA GLN A 18 -22.25 3.40 1.71
C GLN A 18 -20.89 3.66 1.06
N SER A 19 -19.94 4.33 1.74
CA SER A 19 -18.58 4.49 1.23
C SER A 19 -17.63 3.46 1.83
N SER A 20 -17.62 2.24 1.29
CA SER A 20 -16.52 1.30 1.54
C SER A 20 -15.50 1.41 0.42
N TYR A 21 -14.32 1.95 0.72
CA TYR A 21 -13.16 1.80 -0.16
C TYR A 21 -12.70 0.34 -0.07
N ALA A 22 -12.99 -0.45 -1.09
CA ALA A 22 -12.38 -1.77 -1.23
C ALA A 22 -10.95 -1.59 -1.73
N ILE A 23 -9.98 -2.24 -1.08
CA ILE A 23 -8.68 -2.48 -1.70
C ILE A 23 -8.97 -3.40 -2.89
N ASP A 24 -8.72 -2.93 -4.12
CA ASP A 24 -9.01 -3.70 -5.33
C ASP A 24 -7.83 -4.58 -5.76
N HIS A 25 -6.62 -4.30 -5.28
CA HIS A 25 -5.46 -5.19 -5.39
C HIS A 25 -4.35 -4.86 -4.38
N TRP A 26 -3.56 -5.88 -4.04
CA TRP A 26 -2.27 -5.74 -3.38
C TRP A 26 -1.19 -6.10 -4.40
N GLU A 27 -0.21 -5.23 -4.61
CA GLU A 27 0.97 -5.52 -5.41
C GLU A 27 2.17 -5.71 -4.49
N SER A 28 2.97 -6.74 -4.74
CA SER A 28 4.28 -6.89 -4.11
C SER A 28 5.37 -6.95 -5.16
N LEU A 29 6.41 -6.14 -4.98
CA LEU A 29 7.61 -6.17 -5.82
C LEU A 29 8.54 -7.34 -5.44
N VAL A 30 8.44 -7.82 -4.19
CA VAL A 30 9.26 -8.90 -3.62
C VAL A 30 8.33 -9.82 -2.84
N LEU A 31 8.24 -11.08 -3.22
CA LEU A 31 7.43 -12.07 -2.54
C LEU A 31 8.20 -12.75 -1.39
N PRO A 32 7.51 -13.38 -0.44
CA PRO A 32 8.15 -14.20 0.57
C PRO A 32 9.04 -15.28 -0.07
N GLY A 33 10.32 -15.29 0.31
CA GLY A 33 11.31 -16.21 -0.24
C GLY A 33 12.04 -15.74 -1.50
N ASP A 34 11.64 -14.62 -2.12
CA ASP A 34 12.38 -14.04 -3.24
C ASP A 34 13.75 -13.55 -2.77
N ALA A 35 14.81 -13.83 -3.53
CA ALA A 35 16.12 -13.27 -3.24
C ALA A 35 16.17 -11.80 -3.70
N TRP A 36 16.29 -10.87 -2.77
CA TRP A 36 16.37 -9.44 -3.05
C TRP A 36 17.66 -8.81 -2.53
N ARG A 37 18.18 -7.81 -3.27
CA ARG A 37 19.38 -7.07 -2.88
C ARG A 37 19.01 -5.85 -2.04
N TYR A 38 19.69 -5.66 -0.91
CA TYR A 38 19.44 -4.57 0.03
C TYR A 38 20.73 -3.90 0.50
N PHE A 39 20.61 -2.59 0.76
CA PHE A 39 21.67 -1.77 1.33
C PHE A 39 21.50 -1.68 2.84
N ILE A 40 22.59 -1.90 3.59
CA ILE A 40 22.58 -1.69 5.04
C ILE A 40 22.77 -0.19 5.28
N GLY A 41 21.75 0.47 5.81
CA GLY A 41 21.71 1.93 6.04
C GLY A 41 22.61 2.43 7.16
N VAL A 42 23.93 2.20 7.07
CA VAL A 42 24.95 2.82 7.94
C VAL A 42 25.42 4.19 7.41
N SER A 43 25.06 4.51 6.17
CA SER A 43 25.27 5.79 5.50
C SER A 43 24.17 6.02 4.46
N GLU A 44 24.16 7.19 3.81
CA GLU A 44 23.33 7.37 2.62
C GLU A 44 23.81 6.44 1.48
N PRO A 45 22.90 5.80 0.72
CA PRO A 45 23.29 5.03 -0.47
C PRO A 45 23.86 5.95 -1.56
N PRO A 46 24.55 5.39 -2.57
CA PRO A 46 25.00 6.16 -3.73
C PRO A 46 23.85 6.94 -4.38
N SER A 47 24.05 8.20 -4.74
CA SER A 47 22.97 9.08 -5.27
C SER A 47 22.30 8.55 -6.54
N ASN A 48 22.92 7.62 -7.25
CA ASN A 48 22.42 6.97 -8.46
C ASN A 48 21.81 5.58 -8.21
N TRP A 49 21.53 5.18 -6.96
CA TRP A 49 21.05 3.82 -6.64
C TRP A 49 19.74 3.43 -7.35
N MET A 50 18.94 4.41 -7.79
CA MET A 50 17.68 4.21 -8.53
C MET A 50 17.86 4.17 -10.06
N ALA A 51 19.07 4.41 -10.58
CA ALA A 51 19.30 4.41 -12.02
C ALA A 51 19.22 2.98 -12.58
N THR A 52 18.73 2.82 -13.81
CA THR A 52 18.62 1.51 -14.49
C THR A 52 19.96 0.80 -14.62
N GLU A 53 21.04 1.56 -14.78
CA GLU A 53 22.40 1.05 -14.94
C GLU A 53 23.16 0.88 -13.61
N PHE A 54 22.49 1.00 -12.46
CA PHE A 54 23.15 0.91 -11.16
C PHE A 54 23.65 -0.52 -10.90
N ASN A 55 24.96 -0.67 -10.64
CA ASN A 55 25.52 -1.95 -10.21
C ASN A 55 25.31 -2.16 -8.71
N GLN A 56 24.41 -3.08 -8.39
CA GLN A 56 24.02 -3.49 -7.03
C GLN A 56 24.82 -4.69 -6.49
N GLU A 57 25.89 -5.15 -7.14
CA GLU A 57 26.65 -6.34 -6.74
C GLU A 57 27.21 -6.27 -5.32
N SER A 58 27.54 -5.08 -4.84
CA SER A 58 28.06 -4.83 -3.48
C SER A 58 26.99 -4.89 -2.38
N TRP A 59 25.71 -4.84 -2.75
CA TRP A 59 24.59 -4.93 -1.80
C TRP A 59 24.43 -6.37 -1.33
N LYS A 60 23.92 -6.54 -0.10
CA LYS A 60 23.66 -7.87 0.47
C LYS A 60 22.42 -8.47 -0.17
N THR A 61 22.32 -9.80 -0.18
CA THR A 61 21.13 -10.53 -0.64
C THR A 61 20.46 -11.22 0.53
N GLY A 62 19.14 -11.18 0.59
CA GLY A 62 18.33 -11.86 1.60
C GLY A 62 16.98 -12.28 1.02
N ALA A 63 16.29 -13.18 1.72
CA ALA A 63 14.93 -13.55 1.36
C ALA A 63 13.97 -12.40 1.65
N GLY A 64 13.01 -12.18 0.75
CA GLY A 64 11.82 -11.36 0.97
C GLY A 64 11.00 -11.91 2.14
N GLY A 65 10.42 -10.98 2.91
CA GLY A 65 9.59 -11.28 4.07
C GLY A 65 8.19 -11.74 3.71
#